data_AF-A0A6P1D0X4-F1
#
_entry.id   AF-A0A6P1D0X4-F1
#
_cell.length_a   1.000
_cell.length_b   1.000
_cell.length_c   1.000
_cell.angle_alpha   90.00
_cell.angle_beta   90.00
_cell.angle_gamma   90.00
#
_symmetry.space_group_name_H-M   'P 1'
#
loop_
_entity.id
_entity.type
_entity.pdbx_description
1 polymer ?
#
loop_
_entity_poly.entity_id
_entity_poly.type
_entity_poly.pdbx_seq_one_letter_code
_entity_poly.pdbx_strand_id
1 'polypeptide(L)'
;MNERQIDLAHTVALGSIDDEDHQAVQELLDSEDPARRAEFITEVHLTREALSALAAATAVQPPAALRGRLLTAIAAEQPPVAS
;
A
#
# COMPACT_ATOMS: atom_id res chain seq x y z
N MET A 1 -16.96 -7.89 -9.39
CA MET A 1 -15.98 -7.10 -10.20
C MET A 1 -15.83 -7.64 -11.61
N ASN A 2 -15.45 -6.78 -12.56
CA ASN A 2 -15.01 -7.22 -13.90
C ASN A 2 -13.49 -7.45 -13.94
N GLU A 3 -12.99 -8.09 -15.00
CA GLU A 3 -11.58 -8.45 -15.18
C GLU A 3 -10.66 -7.23 -15.09
N ARG A 4 -10.99 -6.12 -15.78
CA ARG A 4 -10.23 -4.87 -15.71
C ARG A 4 -10.08 -4.33 -14.28
N GLN A 5 -11.10 -4.47 -13.44
CA GLN A 5 -11.04 -4.02 -12.05
C GLN A 5 -10.19 -4.93 -11.17
N ILE A 6 -10.15 -6.22 -11.48
CA ILE A 6 -9.28 -7.19 -10.78
C ILE A 6 -7.83 -6.86 -11.12
N ASP A 7 -7.52 -6.65 -12.41
CA ASP A 7 -6.18 -6.26 -12.84
C ASP A 7 -5.74 -4.95 -12.17
N LEU A 8 -6.64 -3.94 -12.14
CA LEU A 8 -6.37 -2.67 -11.46
C LEU A 8 -6.09 -2.87 -9.96
N ALA A 9 -6.84 -3.74 -9.28
CA ALA A 9 -6.61 -4.05 -7.86
C ALA A 9 -5.23 -4.68 -7.62
N HIS A 10 -4.78 -5.56 -8.52
CA HIS A 10 -3.45 -6.15 -8.46
C HIS A 10 -2.35 -5.12 -8.73
N THR A 11 -2.53 -4.25 -9.73
CA THR A 11 -1.60 -3.14 -10.02
C THR A 11 -1.47 -2.19 -8.82
N VAL A 12 -2.58 -1.84 -8.16
CA VAL A 12 -2.60 -1.05 -6.91
C VAL A 12 -1.86 -1.76 -5.79
N ALA A 13 -2.09 -3.07 -5.61
CA ALA A 13 -1.46 -3.82 -4.55
C ALA A 13 0.07 -3.93 -4.74
N LEU A 14 0.54 -4.02 -6.00
CA LEU A 14 1.96 -4.05 -6.35
C LEU A 14 2.64 -2.67 -6.25
N GLY A 15 1.89 -1.59 -6.12
CA GLY A 15 2.43 -0.23 -6.13
C GLY A 15 2.91 0.22 -7.51
N SER A 16 2.41 -0.40 -8.58
CA SER A 16 2.81 -0.17 -9.97
C SER A 16 1.83 0.72 -10.74
N ILE A 17 1.02 1.50 -10.03
CA ILE A 17 0.00 2.39 -10.61
C ILE A 17 0.65 3.55 -11.35
N ASP A 18 0.14 3.85 -12.54
CA ASP A 18 0.42 5.08 -13.26
C ASP A 18 -0.69 6.13 -13.04
N ASP A 19 -0.56 7.29 -13.68
CA ASP A 19 -1.53 8.38 -13.53
C ASP A 19 -2.93 8.02 -14.08
N GLU A 20 -3.01 7.16 -15.10
CA GLU A 20 -4.30 6.69 -15.65
C GLU A 20 -4.98 5.72 -14.68
N ASP A 21 -4.21 4.79 -14.11
CA ASP A 21 -4.67 3.88 -13.08
C ASP A 21 -5.13 4.62 -11.82
N HIS A 22 -4.41 5.68 -11.42
CA HIS A 22 -4.80 6.55 -10.31
C HIS A 22 -6.19 7.14 -10.51
N GLN A 23 -6.48 7.66 -11.71
CA GLN A 23 -7.78 8.21 -12.05
C GLN A 23 -8.86 7.12 -12.04
N ALA A 24 -8.59 5.94 -12.60
CA ALA A 24 -9.53 4.81 -12.62
C ALA A 24 -9.84 4.29 -11.21
N VAL A 25 -8.86 4.28 -10.30
CA VAL A 25 -9.06 3.94 -8.89
C VAL A 25 -9.95 4.98 -8.22
N GLN A 26 -9.69 6.26 -8.44
CA GLN A 26 -10.48 7.34 -7.85
C GLN A 26 -11.95 7.26 -8.30
N GLU A 27 -12.21 7.06 -9.59
CA GLU A 27 -13.56 6.87 -10.13
C GLU A 27 -14.28 5.66 -9.52
N LEU A 28 -13.54 4.57 -9.27
CA LEU A 28 -14.08 3.38 -8.63
C LEU A 28 -14.43 3.64 -7.16
N LEU A 29 -13.57 4.34 -6.43
CA LEU A 29 -13.78 4.69 -5.03
C LEU A 29 -14.92 5.70 -4.85
N ASP A 30 -15.08 6.62 -5.78
CA ASP A 30 -16.15 7.62 -5.80
C ASP A 30 -17.47 7.08 -6.34
N SER A 31 -17.50 5.83 -6.84
CA SER A 31 -18.73 5.23 -7.36
C SER A 31 -19.80 5.09 -6.26
N GLU A 32 -21.07 5.25 -6.67
CA GLU A 32 -22.22 5.13 -5.78
C GLU A 32 -22.53 3.68 -5.35
N ASP A 33 -21.79 2.68 -5.86
CA ASP A 33 -21.96 1.27 -5.51
C ASP A 33 -20.98 0.85 -4.40
N PRO A 34 -21.45 0.77 -3.13
CA PRO A 34 -20.57 0.46 -2.01
C PRO A 34 -20.10 -1.00 -2.01
N ALA A 35 -20.90 -1.91 -2.59
CA ALA A 35 -20.55 -3.33 -2.66
C ALA A 35 -19.37 -3.52 -3.61
N ARG A 36 -19.41 -2.86 -4.77
CA ARG A 36 -18.30 -2.89 -5.73
C ARG A 36 -17.01 -2.28 -5.18
N ARG A 37 -17.11 -1.17 -4.44
CA ARG A 37 -15.96 -0.58 -3.74
C ARG A 37 -15.38 -1.54 -2.69
N ALA A 38 -16.24 -2.20 -1.92
CA ALA A 38 -15.80 -3.16 -0.91
C ALA A 38 -15.09 -4.36 -1.55
N GLU A 39 -15.63 -4.92 -2.64
CA GLU A 39 -14.98 -6.00 -3.40
C GLU A 39 -13.58 -5.61 -3.88
N PHE A 40 -13.43 -4.40 -4.43
CA PHE A 40 -12.13 -3.91 -4.91
C PHE A 40 -11.12 -3.78 -3.78
N ILE A 41 -11.53 -3.18 -2.66
CA ILE A 41 -10.69 -3.03 -1.47
C ILE A 41 -10.28 -4.42 -0.94
N THR A 42 -11.21 -5.38 -0.91
CA THR A 42 -10.91 -6.76 -0.51
C THR A 42 -9.86 -7.39 -1.41
N GLU A 43 -9.97 -7.25 -2.74
CA GLU A 43 -8.99 -7.81 -3.67
C GLU A 43 -7.59 -7.20 -3.45
N VAL A 44 -7.50 -5.86 -3.31
CA VAL A 44 -6.23 -5.18 -2.98
C VAL A 44 -5.62 -5.72 -1.68
N HIS A 45 -6.44 -5.94 -0.65
CA HIS A 45 -5.97 -6.51 0.61
C HIS A 45 -5.46 -7.94 0.46
N LEU A 46 -6.18 -8.81 -0.25
CA LEU A 46 -5.77 -10.20 -0.46
C LEU A 46 -4.43 -10.28 -1.19
N THR A 47 -4.23 -9.45 -2.23
CA THR A 47 -2.94 -9.38 -2.92
C THR A 47 -1.83 -8.88 -2.01
N ARG A 48 -2.10 -7.86 -1.18
CA ARG A 48 -1.10 -7.36 -0.19
C ARG A 48 -0.73 -8.41 0.85
N GLU A 49 -1.67 -9.23 1.30
CA GLU A 49 -1.38 -10.35 2.21
C GLU A 49 -0.46 -11.38 1.55
N ALA A 50 -0.70 -11.72 0.27
CA ALA A 50 0.19 -12.60 -0.48
C ALA A 50 1.60 -12.01 -0.63
N LEU A 51 1.71 -10.70 -0.90
CA LEU A 51 2.99 -9.99 -0.97
C LEU A 51 3.70 -9.92 0.39
N SER A 52 2.95 -9.79 1.48
CA SER A 52 3.49 -9.85 2.85
C SER A 52 4.13 -11.20 3.14
N ALA A 53 3.46 -12.30 2.76
CA ALA A 53 4.04 -13.64 2.86
C ALA A 53 5.30 -13.79 2.00
N LEU A 54 5.30 -13.23 0.78
CA LEU A 54 6.48 -13.23 -0.10
C LEU A 54 7.65 -12.44 0.50
N ALA A 55 7.38 -11.28 1.12
CA ALA A 55 8.40 -10.42 1.70
C ALA A 55 9.24 -11.12 2.77
N ALA A 56 8.63 -12.03 3.54
CA ALA A 56 9.36 -12.86 4.50
C ALA A 56 10.37 -13.80 3.81
N ALA A 57 10.03 -14.35 2.64
CA ALA A 57 10.89 -15.25 1.88
C ALA A 57 12.05 -14.51 1.19
N THR A 58 11.87 -13.24 0.83
CA THR A 58 12.86 -12.41 0.13
C THR A 58 13.62 -11.46 1.06
N ALA A 59 13.49 -11.63 2.37
CA ALA A 59 14.07 -10.71 3.35
C ALA A 59 15.61 -10.69 3.28
N VAL A 60 16.19 -9.50 3.25
CA VAL A 60 17.64 -9.28 3.28
C VAL A 60 18.00 -8.45 4.51
N GLN A 61 19.09 -8.82 5.19
CA GLN A 61 19.57 -8.09 6.37
C GLN A 61 20.00 -6.67 5.99
N PRO A 62 19.44 -5.63 6.64
CA PRO A 62 19.86 -4.26 6.39
C PRO A 62 21.25 -3.96 7.00
N PRO A 63 21.95 -2.91 6.53
CA PRO A 63 23.20 -2.46 7.14
C PRO A 63 23.00 -2.10 8.63
N ALA A 64 23.92 -2.55 9.50
CA ALA A 64 23.81 -2.37 10.96
C ALA A 64 23.61 -0.90 11.40
N ALA A 65 24.22 0.04 10.67
CA ALA A 65 24.09 1.47 10.95
C ALA A 65 22.70 2.06 10.65
N LEU A 66 21.87 1.39 9.83
CA LEU A 66 20.56 1.89 9.42
C LEU A 66 19.63 2.09 10.62
N ARG A 67 19.63 1.15 11.56
CA ARG A 67 18.80 1.23 12.77
C ARG A 67 19.10 2.49 13.57
N GLY A 68 20.37 2.80 13.79
CA GLY A 68 20.78 4.00 14.52
C GLY A 68 20.32 5.28 13.82
N ARG A 69 20.54 5.37 12.51
CA ARG A 69 20.13 6.52 11.69
C ARG A 69 18.62 6.77 11.74
N LEU A 70 17.81 5.71 11.63
CA LEU A 70 16.34 5.80 11.70
C LEU A 70 15.89 6.30 13.08
N LEU A 71 16.45 5.76 14.17
CA LEU A 71 16.09 6.19 15.52
C LEU A 71 16.48 7.64 15.80
N THR A 72 17.63 8.10 15.29
CA THR A 72 18.02 9.52 15.37
C THR A 72 17.06 10.43 14.60
N ALA A 73 16.64 10.03 13.39
CA ALA A 73 15.69 10.81 12.59
C ALA A 73 14.33 10.95 13.29
N ILE A 74 13.79 9.84 13.82
CA ILE A 74 12.52 9.83 14.57
C ILE A 74 12.60 10.76 15.80
N ALA A 75 13.71 10.75 16.52
CA ALA A 75 13.91 11.63 17.67
C ALA A 75 13.99 13.12 17.28
N ALA A 76 14.53 13.43 16.11
CA ALA A 76 14.63 14.79 15.59
C ALA A 76 13.30 15.35 15.07
N GLU A 77 12.39 14.48 14.62
CA GLU A 77 11.04 14.83 14.13
C GLU A 77 10.00 14.98 15.25
N GLN A 78 10.34 14.72 16.52
CA GLN A 78 9.42 14.93 17.64
C GLN A 78 9.07 16.43 17.76
N PRO A 79 7.80 16.84 17.57
CA PRO A 79 7.39 18.21 17.89
C PRO A 79 7.59 18.46 19.39
N PRO A 80 7.87 19.71 19.83
CA PRO A 80 8.08 20.01 21.23
C PRO A 80 6.83 19.58 22.02
N VAL A 81 7.01 18.67 22.97
CA VAL A 81 5.96 18.33 23.92
C VAL A 81 5.61 19.61 24.68
N ALA A 82 4.42 20.16 24.41
CA ALA A 82 3.86 21.24 25.19
C ALA A 82 3.77 20.73 26.65
N SER A 83 4.56 21.37 27.53
CA SER A 83 4.52 21.16 28.97
C SER A 83 3.35 21.91 29.59
#